data_AF-A0A4J1WVJ5-F1
#
_entry.id   AF-A0A4J1WVJ5-F1
#
_cell.length_a   1.000
_cell.length_b   1.000
_cell.length_c   1.000
_cell.angle_alpha   90.00
_cell.angle_beta   90.00
_cell.angle_gamma   90.00
#
_symmetry.space_group_name_H-M   'P 1'
#
loop_
_entity.id
_entity.type
_entity.pdbx_description
1 polymer ?
#
loop_
_entity_poly.entity_id
_entity_poly.type
_entity_poly.pdbx_seq_one_letter_code
_entity_poly.pdbx_strand_id
1 'polypeptide(L)' 'MLNQDLFDSLEAQKIVDTLMKGQKDYVDERLEKRETMIVSNGYAWTRPNHIDTALHQQICLSINYN' A
#
# COMPACT_ATOMS: atom_id res chain seq x y z
N MET A 1 23.95 20.64 13.84
CA MET A 1 22.50 20.64 13.55
C MET A 1 22.06 19.20 13.80
N LEU A 2 21.20 18.94 14.79
CA LEU A 2 20.73 17.60 15.10
C LEU A 2 19.90 17.09 13.91
N ASN A 3 20.30 15.96 13.31
CA ASN A 3 19.44 15.21 12.40
C ASN A 3 18.27 14.69 13.25
N GLN A 4 17.16 15.41 13.22
CA GLN A 4 15.92 14.90 13.75
C GLN A 4 15.28 14.06 12.63
N ASP A 5 15.11 12.77 12.89
CA ASP A 5 14.42 11.90 11.96
C ASP A 5 13.00 12.42 11.75
N LEU A 6 12.57 12.45 10.49
CA LEU A 6 11.24 12.97 10.09
C LEU A 6 10.09 12.12 10.64
N PHE A 7 10.35 10.84 10.91
CA PHE A 7 9.41 9.88 11.47
C PHE A 7 10.07 9.16 12.64
N ASP A 8 9.31 8.90 13.71
CA ASP A 8 9.78 7.96 14.72
C ASP A 8 9.78 6.52 14.18
N SER A 9 10.43 5.60 14.91
CA SER A 9 10.56 4.21 14.47
C SER A 9 9.20 3.51 14.27
N LEU A 10 8.17 3.89 15.03
CA LEU A 10 6.84 3.30 14.93
C LEU A 10 6.11 3.83 13.70
N GLU A 11 6.18 5.14 13.44
CA GLU A 11 5.65 5.78 12.24
C GLU A 11 6.33 5.22 10.97
N ALA A 12 7.66 5.10 11.00
CA ALA A 12 8.43 4.50 9.91
C ALA A 12 8.00 3.06 9.64
N GLN A 13 7.81 2.25 10.70
CA GLN A 13 7.36 0.86 10.54
C GLN A 13 5.95 0.79 9.94
N LYS A 14 5.02 1.64 10.37
CA LYS A 14 3.66 1.69 9.80
C LYS A 14 3.66 2.04 8.32
N ILE A 15 4.53 2.96 7.89
CA ILE A 15 4.70 3.30 6.47
C ILE A 15 5.20 2.08 5.69
N VAL A 16 6.21 1.39 6.21
CA VAL A 16 6.74 0.18 5.57
C VAL A 16 5.67 -0.91 5.47
N ASP A 17 4.94 -1.18 6.54
CA ASP A 17 3.89 -2.20 6.59
C ASP A 17 2.77 -1.89 5.58
N THR A 18 2.39 -0.62 5.48
CA THR A 18 1.39 -0.13 4.50
C THR A 18 1.84 -0.39 3.07
N LEU A 19 3.07 -0.01 2.73
CA LEU A 19 3.64 -0.18 1.39
C LEU A 19 3.72 -1.66 1.02
N MET A 20 4.18 -2.49 1.96
CA MET A 20 4.29 -3.94 1.75
C MET A 20 2.92 -4.59 1.57
N LYS A 21 1.91 -4.16 2.36
CA LYS A 21 0.53 -4.64 2.22
C LYS A 21 -0.05 -4.31 0.85
N GLY A 22 -0.02 -3.04 0.44
CA GLY A 22 -0.56 -2.61 -0.84
C GLY A 22 0.16 -3.26 -2.04
N GLN A 23 1.48 -3.43 -1.95
CA GLN A 23 2.24 -4.15 -2.97
C GLN A 23 1.83 -5.62 -3.07
N LYS A 24 1.66 -6.31 -1.93
CA LYS A 24 1.25 -7.70 -1.89
C LYS A 24 -0.15 -7.86 -2.49
N ASP A 25 -1.10 -7.01 -2.09
CA ASP A 25 -2.49 -7.05 -2.59
C ASP A 25 -2.55 -6.86 -4.10
N TYR A 26 -1.79 -5.89 -4.62
CA TYR A 26 -1.67 -5.70 -6.07
C TYR A 26 -1.10 -6.93 -6.78
N VAL A 27 -0.06 -7.57 -6.23
CA VAL A 27 0.55 -8.76 -6.87
C VAL A 27 -0.45 -9.92 -6.90
N ASP A 28 -1.13 -10.18 -5.79
CA ASP A 28 -2.11 -11.25 -5.69
C ASP A 28 -3.24 -11.04 -6.72
N GLU A 29 -3.82 -9.84 -6.79
CA GLU A 29 -4.89 -9.56 -7.75
C GLU A 29 -4.37 -9.51 -9.20
N ARG A 30 -3.14 -9.02 -9.45
CA ARG A 30 -2.53 -9.01 -10.78
C ARG A 30 -2.32 -10.42 -11.32
N LEU A 31 -1.96 -11.37 -10.46
CA LEU A 31 -1.87 -12.80 -10.79
C LEU A 31 -3.25 -13.35 -11.16
N GLU A 32 -4.28 -13.06 -10.36
CA GLU A 32 -5.66 -13.45 -10.67
C GLU A 32 -6.13 -12.85 -12.02
N LYS A 33 -5.88 -11.57 -12.27
CA LYS A 33 -6.28 -10.91 -13.54
C LYS A 33 -5.52 -11.45 -14.75
N ARG A 34 -4.30 -11.94 -14.56
CA ARG A 34 -3.55 -12.61 -15.63
C ARG A 34 -4.25 -13.87 -16.10
N GLU A 35 -4.81 -14.64 -15.18
CA GLU A 35 -5.49 -15.91 -15.48
C GLU A 35 -6.93 -15.70 -15.97
N THR A 36 -7.60 -14.64 -15.51
CA THR A 36 -9.03 -14.42 -15.78
C THR A 36 -9.33 -13.50 -16.95
N MET A 37 -8.40 -12.64 -17.38
CA MET A 37 -8.63 -11.66 -18.45
C MET A 37 -7.80 -11.96 -19.70
N ILE A 38 -8.44 -11.94 -20.88
CA ILE A 38 -7.78 -12.07 -22.19
C ILE A 38 -6.72 -10.96 -22.39
N VAL A 39 -7.01 -9.74 -21.93
CA VAL A 39 -6.09 -8.59 -21.95
C VAL A 39 -5.96 -8.06 -20.53
N SER A 40 -4.86 -8.40 -19.85
CA SER A 40 -4.64 -8.05 -18.43
C SER A 40 -3.54 -7.00 -18.20
N ASN A 41 -2.78 -6.62 -19.23
CA ASN A 41 -1.63 -5.71 -19.07
C ASN A 41 -2.01 -4.31 -18.58
N GLY A 42 -3.22 -3.84 -18.91
CA GLY A 42 -3.76 -2.58 -18.40
C GLY A 42 -3.91 -2.55 -16.87
N TYR A 43 -4.00 -3.71 -16.22
CA TYR A 43 -4.08 -3.78 -14.76
C TYR A 43 -2.80 -3.29 -14.08
N ALA A 44 -1.66 -3.22 -14.78
CA ALA A 44 -0.42 -2.70 -14.19
C ALA A 44 -0.55 -1.26 -13.65
N TRP A 45 -1.49 -0.48 -14.19
CA TRP A 45 -1.72 0.90 -13.81
C TRP A 45 -2.56 1.06 -12.53
N THR A 46 -3.11 -0.02 -11.97
CA THR A 46 -3.88 0.02 -10.72
C THR A 46 -3.02 -0.16 -9.48
N ARG A 47 -1.71 -0.46 -9.63
CA ARG A 47 -0.78 -0.66 -8.52
C ARG A 47 -0.79 0.48 -7.49
N PRO A 48 -0.76 1.77 -7.88
CA PRO A 48 -0.85 2.87 -6.90
C PRO A 48 -2.14 2.83 -6.09
N ASN A 49 -3.28 2.49 -6.72
CA ASN A 49 -4.58 2.44 -6.06
C ASN A 49 -4.60 1.44 -4.89
N HIS A 50 -3.89 0.32 -5.02
CA HIS A 50 -3.75 -0.68 -3.94
C HIS A 50 -2.94 -0.12 -2.76
N ILE A 51 -1.86 0.61 -3.06
CA ILE A 51 -1.03 1.26 -2.04
C ILE A 51 -1.81 2.37 -1.32
N ASP A 52 -2.51 3.22 -2.08
CA ASP A 52 -3.34 4.29 -1.52
C ASP A 52 -4.50 3.74 -0.67
N THR A 53 -5.07 2.61 -1.08
CA THR A 53 -6.10 1.91 -0.30
C THR A 53 -5.52 1.38 1.02
N ALA A 54 -4.36 0.73 0.99
CA ALA A 54 -3.69 0.26 2.19
C ALA A 54 -3.35 1.42 3.14
N LEU A 55 -2.91 2.55 2.60
CA LEU A 55 -2.63 3.78 3.36
C LEU A 55 -3.87 4.31 4.05
N HIS A 56 -4.98 4.41 3.32
CA HIS A 56 -6.25 4.82 3.89
C HIS A 56 -6.69 3.90 5.04
N GLN A 57 -6.58 2.59 4.84
CA GLN A 57 -7.01 1.59 5.82
C GLN A 57 -6.15 1.57 7.09
N GLN A 58 -4.83 1.67 6.96
CA GLN A 58 -3.91 1.53 8.10
C GLN A 58 -3.65 2.86 8.81
N ILE A 59 -3.53 3.96 8.07
CA ILE A 59 -3.14 5.26 8.62
C ILE A 59 -4.35 6.16 8.80
N CYS A 60 -5.21 6.33 7.80
CA CYS A 60 -6.33 7.29 7.92
C CYS A 60 -7.46 6.78 8.83
N LEU A 61 -7.79 5.49 8.80
CA LEU A 61 -8.83 4.94 9.67
C LEU A 61 -8.38 4.77 11.13
N SER A 62 -7.08 4.56 11.39
CA SER A 62 -6.57 4.44 12.77
C SER A 62 -6.57 5.77 13.55
N ILE A 63 -6.67 6.91 12.84
CA ILE A 63 -6.77 8.24 13.44
C ILE A 63 -8.22 8.57 13.85
N ASN A 64 -9.24 7.95 13.23
CA ASN A 64 -10.65 8.26 13.47
C ASN A 64 -11.29 7.53 14.69
N TYR A 65 -10.49 6.78 15.46
CA TYR A 65 -10.95 6.05 16.66
C TYR A 65 -10.29 6.53 17.97
N ASN A 66 -9.70 7.74 18.00
CA ASN A 66 -9.24 8.40 19.23
C ASN A 66 -10.03 9.67 19.50
#